data_AF-A0A1E3QNE5-F1
#
_entry.id   AF-A0A1E3QNE5-F1
#
_cell.length_a   1.000
_cell.length_b   1.000
_cell.length_c   1.000
_cell.angle_alpha   90.00
_cell.angle_beta   90.00
_cell.angle_gamma   90.00
#
_symmetry.space_group_name_H-M   'P 1'
#
loop_
_entity.id
_entity.type
_entity.pdbx_description
1 polymer ?
#
loop_
_entity_poly.entity_id
_entity_poly.type
_entity_poly.pdbx_seq_one_letter_code
_entity_poly.pdbx_strand_id
1 'polypeptide(L)'
;MKARCVLNYRGIPFETKFVTYTELPRALERLGVKPLPTVPGYIVPTVTHDGNTVMGSYDIVQYLEDAFPHNPSMFTSPHALADADSLRKLEQAMFDSFSINPVTFIKEIIHDEDIGYYITKNMDRYNLNIIQVASDPITIENNWVAVKNYVNDFKGFTTERFSQEQLNRLKHGKYLFGDNLGFADFIYFGFLSWIIKAYAQDKSRTCEFLADPWLKDWYVRLTIYSV
;
A
#
# COMPACT_ATOMS: atom_id res chain seq x y z
N MET A 1 6.26 -1.69 -0.26
CA MET A 1 6.31 -0.50 -1.14
C MET A 1 6.54 0.77 -0.33
N LYS A 2 5.60 1.19 0.54
CA LYS A 2 5.67 2.46 1.28
C LYS A 2 7.03 2.78 1.93
N ALA A 3 7.55 1.88 2.78
CA ALA A 3 8.83 2.10 3.46
C ALA A 3 10.01 2.24 2.49
N ARG A 4 10.05 1.43 1.41
CA ARG A 4 11.06 1.54 0.35
C ARG A 4 11.00 2.93 -0.31
N CYS A 5 9.81 3.40 -0.67
CA CYS A 5 9.64 4.72 -1.27
C CYS A 5 10.09 5.84 -0.34
N VAL A 6 9.80 5.73 0.95
CA VAL A 6 10.29 6.67 1.97
C VAL A 6 11.81 6.65 2.03
N LEU A 7 12.45 5.48 2.18
CA LEU A 7 13.90 5.35 2.24
C LEU A 7 14.58 5.95 1.00
N ASN A 8 14.05 5.63 -0.19
CA ASN A 8 14.55 6.16 -1.47
C ASN A 8 14.39 7.69 -1.57
N TYR A 9 13.21 8.23 -1.27
CA TYR A 9 12.97 9.67 -1.32
C TYR A 9 13.87 10.42 -0.33
N ARG A 10 14.03 9.87 0.87
CA ARG A 10 14.87 10.46 1.92
C ARG A 10 16.36 10.25 1.66
N GLY A 11 16.75 9.47 0.65
CA GLY A 11 18.15 9.18 0.35
C GLY A 11 18.86 8.38 1.45
N ILE A 12 18.12 7.53 2.16
CA ILE A 12 18.66 6.67 3.22
C ILE A 12 19.07 5.34 2.60
N PRO A 13 20.36 4.96 2.63
CA PRO A 13 20.80 3.67 2.11
C PRO A 13 20.19 2.51 2.90
N PHE A 14 19.78 1.45 2.21
CA PHE A 14 19.24 0.25 2.83
C PHE A 14 19.58 -1.00 2.02
N GLU A 15 19.59 -2.13 2.70
CA GLU A 15 19.62 -3.45 2.09
C GLU A 15 18.21 -4.07 2.15
N THR A 16 17.83 -4.81 1.12
CA THR A 16 16.57 -5.57 1.13
C THR A 16 16.85 -7.03 1.47
N LYS A 17 16.36 -7.47 2.63
CA LYS A 17 16.25 -8.89 2.94
C LYS A 17 14.90 -9.43 2.48
N PHE A 18 14.91 -10.30 1.49
CA PHE A 18 13.71 -11.02 1.07
C PHE A 18 13.42 -12.15 2.05
N VAL A 19 12.15 -12.27 2.44
CA VAL A 19 11.63 -13.34 3.30
C VAL A 19 10.30 -13.79 2.72
N THR A 20 10.03 -15.09 2.78
CA THR A 20 8.75 -15.64 2.33
C THR A 20 7.66 -15.39 3.38
N TYR A 21 6.39 -15.51 3.01
CA TYR A 21 5.27 -15.34 3.94
C TYR A 21 5.33 -16.35 5.09
N THR A 22 5.73 -17.58 4.79
CA THR A 22 5.87 -18.67 5.76
C THR A 22 7.10 -18.49 6.68
N GLU A 23 8.17 -17.86 6.20
CA GLU A 23 9.38 -17.57 6.98
C GLU A 23 9.24 -16.32 7.87
N LEU A 24 8.45 -15.33 7.45
CA LEU A 24 8.37 -14.01 8.09
C LEU A 24 8.16 -14.06 9.62
N PRO A 25 7.21 -14.85 10.17
CA PRO A 25 7.01 -14.88 11.62
C PRO A 25 8.28 -15.28 12.38
N ARG A 26 8.92 -16.37 11.98
CA ARG A 26 10.14 -16.89 12.60
C ARG A 26 11.31 -15.91 12.44
N ALA A 27 11.39 -15.23 11.28
CA ALA A 27 12.42 -14.23 11.04
C ALA A 27 12.28 -13.04 12.00
N LEU A 28 11.06 -12.55 12.23
CA LEU A 28 10.79 -11.43 13.15
C LEU A 28 10.92 -11.83 14.62
N GLU A 29 10.50 -13.03 15.01
CA GLU A 29 10.71 -13.57 16.35
C GLU A 29 12.20 -13.62 16.73
N ARG A 30 13.06 -14.08 15.80
CA ARG A 30 14.53 -14.12 16.01
C ARG A 30 15.15 -12.73 16.18
N LEU A 31 14.50 -11.70 15.65
CA LEU A 31 14.90 -10.29 15.82
C LEU A 31 14.30 -9.67 17.09
N GLY A 32 13.62 -10.45 17.93
CA GLY A 32 13.01 -9.98 19.17
C GLY A 32 11.73 -9.16 18.96
N VAL A 33 11.16 -9.16 17.76
CA VAL A 33 9.93 -8.43 17.47
C VAL A 33 8.75 -9.19 18.06
N LYS A 34 7.93 -8.48 18.85
CA LYS A 34 6.66 -9.02 19.37
C LYS A 34 5.58 -8.94 18.29
N PRO A 35 4.66 -9.91 18.24
CA PRO A 35 3.55 -9.83 17.31
C PRO A 35 2.60 -8.69 17.69
N LEU A 36 2.00 -8.07 16.69
CA LEU A 36 0.87 -7.16 16.86
C LEU A 36 -0.32 -7.91 17.49
N PRO A 37 -1.20 -7.21 18.24
CA PRO A 37 -2.42 -7.79 18.80
C PRO A 37 -3.50 -8.11 17.76
N THR A 38 -3.21 -7.90 16.46
CA THR A 38 -4.09 -8.12 15.32
C THR A 38 -3.60 -9.28 14.46
N VAL A 39 -4.46 -9.86 13.62
CA VAL A 39 -4.05 -10.89 12.65
C VAL A 39 -3.79 -10.25 11.27
N PRO A 40 -2.63 -10.53 10.63
CA PRO A 40 -1.50 -11.30 11.14
C PRO A 40 -0.69 -10.51 12.19
N GLY A 41 -0.15 -11.21 13.19
CA GLY A 41 0.67 -10.59 14.23
C GLY A 41 2.03 -10.11 13.71
N TYR A 42 2.49 -10.64 12.59
CA TYR A 42 3.74 -10.27 11.94
C TYR A 42 3.47 -9.77 10.53
N ILE A 43 3.99 -8.58 10.21
CA ILE A 43 3.76 -7.90 8.94
C ILE A 43 5.06 -7.35 8.36
N VAL A 44 5.04 -7.12 7.06
CA VAL A 44 5.99 -6.25 6.35
C VAL A 44 5.29 -4.92 6.00
N PRO A 45 6.03 -3.81 5.85
CA PRO A 45 7.48 -3.70 6.00
C PRO A 45 7.93 -3.71 7.47
N THR A 46 9.16 -4.18 7.67
CA THR A 46 9.93 -4.10 8.93
C THR A 46 11.32 -3.59 8.58
N VAL A 47 11.87 -2.68 9.38
CA VAL A 47 13.22 -2.12 9.23
C VAL A 47 14.02 -2.40 10.50
N THR A 48 15.28 -2.79 10.33
CA THR A 48 16.26 -2.88 11.42
C THR A 48 17.35 -1.84 11.20
N HIS A 49 17.63 -1.02 12.22
CA HIS A 49 18.67 0.01 12.20
C HIS A 49 19.25 0.18 13.62
N ASP A 50 20.56 0.15 13.76
CA ASP A 50 21.28 0.27 15.04
C ASP A 50 20.73 -0.63 16.16
N GLY A 51 20.46 -1.89 15.83
CA GLY A 51 19.91 -2.88 16.76
C GLY A 51 18.42 -2.71 17.09
N ASN A 52 17.78 -1.64 16.63
CA ASN A 52 16.34 -1.42 16.77
C ASN A 52 15.60 -2.04 15.59
N THR A 53 14.51 -2.77 15.83
CA THR A 53 13.65 -3.32 14.78
C THR A 53 12.24 -2.76 14.89
N VAL A 54 11.78 -2.07 13.84
CA VAL A 54 10.49 -1.38 13.78
C VAL A 54 9.62 -2.00 12.69
N MET A 55 8.43 -2.43 13.07
CA MET A 55 7.47 -3.10 12.18
C MET A 55 6.27 -2.18 11.91
N GLY A 56 5.81 -2.14 10.67
CA GLY A 56 4.66 -1.31 10.26
C GLY A 56 5.10 0.00 9.62
N SER A 57 4.51 0.32 8.46
CA SER A 57 5.02 1.41 7.62
C SER A 57 4.93 2.80 8.24
N TYR A 58 3.97 3.05 9.13
CA TYR A 58 3.82 4.38 9.77
C TYR A 58 4.85 4.56 10.89
N ASP A 59 4.97 3.57 11.77
CA ASP A 59 5.96 3.57 12.85
C ASP A 59 7.39 3.61 12.30
N ILE A 60 7.64 2.94 11.17
CA ILE A 60 8.91 3.06 10.44
C ILE A 60 9.15 4.50 9.99
N VAL A 61 8.15 5.19 9.42
CA VAL A 61 8.35 6.58 8.98
C VAL A 61 8.66 7.48 10.17
N GLN A 62 7.91 7.36 11.28
CA GLN A 62 8.18 8.12 12.50
C GLN A 62 9.60 7.86 13.02
N TYR A 63 9.99 6.59 13.12
CA TYR A 63 11.35 6.21 13.49
C TYR A 63 12.40 6.85 12.59
N LEU A 64 12.19 6.84 11.28
CA LEU A 64 13.14 7.44 10.34
C LEU A 64 13.19 8.97 10.49
N GLU A 65 12.09 9.66 10.80
CA GLU A 65 12.11 11.12 11.06
C GLU A 65 13.05 11.44 12.23
N ASP A 66 13.00 10.63 13.29
CA ASP A 66 13.83 10.81 14.48
C ASP A 66 15.29 10.38 14.26
N ALA A 67 15.51 9.23 13.61
CA ALA A 67 16.84 8.65 13.42
C ALA A 67 17.67 9.36 12.33
N PHE A 68 17.01 10.01 11.37
CA PHE A 68 17.66 10.66 10.22
C PHE A 68 17.16 12.11 10.01
N PRO A 69 17.32 13.01 11.01
CA PRO A 69 16.72 14.35 10.99
C PRO A 69 17.32 15.28 9.92
N HIS A 70 18.48 14.93 9.35
CA HIS A 70 19.13 15.71 8.29
C HIS A 70 18.66 15.33 6.88
N ASN A 71 17.93 14.23 6.73
CA ASN A 71 17.35 13.81 5.47
C ASN A 71 16.01 14.54 5.23
N PRO A 72 15.54 14.67 3.98
CA PRO A 72 14.24 15.27 3.69
C PRO A 72 13.13 14.64 4.54
N SER A 73 12.26 15.46 5.14
CA SER A 73 11.15 14.96 5.94
C SER A 73 10.02 14.43 5.05
N MET A 74 9.26 13.43 5.54
CA MET A 74 7.99 13.03 4.93
C MET A 74 6.80 13.93 5.31
N PHE A 75 7.01 14.83 6.27
CA PHE A 75 5.99 15.74 6.81
C PHE A 75 6.35 17.20 6.48
N THR A 76 6.47 17.49 5.18
CA THR A 76 6.99 18.75 4.65
C THR A 76 6.03 19.94 4.73
N SER A 77 4.82 19.77 5.27
CA SER A 77 3.84 20.83 5.44
C SER A 77 3.08 20.68 6.76
N PRO A 78 2.47 21.76 7.29
CA PRO A 78 1.64 21.68 8.49
C PRO A 78 0.47 20.68 8.38
N HIS A 79 0.04 20.36 7.16
CA HIS A 79 -1.06 19.44 6.89
C HIS A 79 -0.62 17.99 6.65
N ALA A 80 0.69 17.73 6.48
CA ALA A 80 1.18 16.44 5.98
C ALA A 80 0.83 15.25 6.88
N LEU A 81 0.79 15.46 8.20
CA LEU A 81 0.34 14.44 9.16
C LEU A 81 -1.16 14.13 8.99
N ALA A 82 -2.00 15.17 8.93
CA ALA A 82 -3.44 15.02 8.72
C ALA A 82 -3.76 14.37 7.36
N ASP A 83 -3.00 14.72 6.33
CA ASP A 83 -3.10 14.12 4.99
C ASP A 83 -2.76 12.63 5.04
N ALA A 84 -1.68 12.25 5.73
CA ALA A 84 -1.30 10.85 5.89
C ALA A 84 -2.33 10.05 6.70
N ASP A 85 -2.89 10.62 7.77
CA ASP A 85 -3.88 9.98 8.61
C ASP A 85 -5.19 9.72 7.86
N SER A 86 -5.69 10.70 7.10
CA SER A 86 -6.86 10.51 6.25
C SER A 86 -6.62 9.49 5.14
N LEU A 87 -5.42 9.46 4.55
CA LEU A 87 -5.06 8.44 3.56
C LEU A 87 -4.98 7.03 4.15
N ARG A 88 -4.51 6.86 5.39
CA ARG A 88 -4.53 5.57 6.09
C ARG A 88 -5.97 5.07 6.29
N LYS A 89 -6.89 5.96 6.66
CA LYS A 89 -8.31 5.61 6.80
C LYS A 89 -8.95 5.23 5.45
N LEU A 90 -8.62 5.97 4.40
CA LEU A 90 -9.07 5.63 3.05
C LEU A 90 -8.49 4.29 2.58
N GLU A 91 -7.20 4.06 2.79
CA GLU A 91 -6.56 2.79 2.45
C GLU A 91 -7.25 1.61 3.13
N GLN A 92 -7.56 1.71 4.43
CA GLN A 92 -8.29 0.66 5.13
C GLN A 92 -9.65 0.40 4.48
N ALA A 93 -10.43 1.44 4.20
CA ALA A 93 -11.73 1.30 3.54
C ALA A 93 -11.63 0.69 2.13
N MET A 94 -10.61 1.07 1.36
CA MET A 94 -10.35 0.47 0.04
C MET A 94 -9.91 -0.98 0.16
N PHE A 95 -9.10 -1.32 1.16
CA PHE A 95 -8.71 -2.69 1.42
C PHE A 95 -9.94 -3.54 1.71
N ASP A 96 -10.82 -3.08 2.60
CA ASP A 96 -12.02 -3.83 3.00
C ASP A 96 -13.00 -4.03 1.83
N SER A 97 -13.06 -3.08 0.90
CA SER A 97 -14.03 -3.09 -0.20
C SER A 97 -13.51 -3.70 -1.50
N PHE A 98 -12.19 -3.64 -1.75
CA PHE A 98 -11.62 -3.91 -3.09
C PHE A 98 -10.42 -4.86 -3.08
N SER A 99 -10.12 -5.54 -1.97
CA SER A 99 -8.97 -6.45 -1.88
C SER A 99 -9.17 -7.81 -2.55
N ILE A 100 -10.41 -8.27 -2.76
CA ILE A 100 -10.69 -9.65 -3.18
C ILE A 100 -10.00 -10.04 -4.50
N ASN A 101 -10.11 -9.21 -5.54
CA ASN A 101 -9.43 -9.46 -6.80
C ASN A 101 -7.91 -9.36 -6.67
N PRO A 102 -7.34 -8.28 -6.11
CA PRO A 102 -5.90 -8.21 -5.86
C PRO A 102 -5.34 -9.42 -5.11
N VAL A 103 -5.99 -9.85 -4.03
CA VAL A 103 -5.61 -11.04 -3.26
C VAL A 103 -5.66 -12.30 -4.13
N THR A 104 -6.70 -12.46 -4.95
CA THR A 104 -6.86 -13.61 -5.83
C THR A 104 -5.73 -13.74 -6.84
N PHE A 105 -5.28 -12.63 -7.44
CA PHE A 105 -4.25 -12.61 -8.49
C PHE A 105 -2.81 -12.54 -7.96
N ILE A 106 -2.60 -12.18 -6.70
CA ILE A 106 -1.25 -12.15 -6.11
C ILE A 106 -0.64 -13.54 -5.97
N LYS A 107 -1.46 -14.61 -5.92
CA LYS A 107 -0.97 -15.99 -5.93
C LYS A 107 -0.08 -16.31 -7.14
N GLU A 108 -0.23 -15.57 -8.24
CA GLU A 108 0.57 -15.71 -9.47
C GLU A 108 1.96 -15.03 -9.37
N ILE A 109 2.22 -14.28 -8.30
CA ILE A 109 3.47 -13.50 -8.11
C ILE A 109 4.33 -14.06 -6.97
N ILE A 110 3.70 -14.69 -5.98
CA ILE A 110 4.39 -15.19 -4.78
C ILE A 110 4.98 -16.58 -5.02
N HIS A 111 5.87 -17.04 -4.13
CA HIS A 111 6.43 -18.38 -4.20
C HIS A 111 5.36 -19.45 -3.98
N ASP A 112 5.45 -20.56 -4.72
CA ASP A 112 4.48 -21.66 -4.66
C ASP A 112 4.24 -22.18 -3.22
N GLU A 113 5.31 -22.25 -2.41
CA GLU A 113 5.25 -22.68 -1.01
C GLU A 113 4.42 -21.75 -0.12
N ASP A 114 4.31 -20.47 -0.48
CA ASP A 114 3.55 -19.46 0.26
C ASP A 114 2.08 -19.42 -0.14
N ILE A 115 1.71 -19.98 -1.31
CA ILE A 115 0.34 -19.86 -1.83
C ILE A 115 -0.69 -20.39 -0.82
N GLY A 116 -0.45 -21.57 -0.26
CA GLY A 116 -1.35 -22.16 0.73
C GLY A 116 -1.49 -21.29 1.98
N TYR A 117 -0.35 -20.86 2.55
CA TYR A 117 -0.34 -19.97 3.72
C TYR A 117 -1.04 -18.64 3.43
N TYR A 118 -0.74 -18.01 2.30
CA TYR A 118 -1.30 -16.73 1.87
C TYR A 118 -2.81 -16.84 1.69
N ILE A 119 -3.30 -17.85 0.98
CA ILE A 119 -4.74 -18.06 0.75
C ILE A 119 -5.44 -18.28 2.08
N THR A 120 -5.00 -19.24 2.92
CA THR A 120 -5.63 -19.51 4.22
C THR A 120 -5.69 -18.25 5.08
N LYS A 121 -4.58 -17.52 5.23
CA LYS A 121 -4.55 -16.31 6.06
C LYS A 121 -5.47 -15.20 5.55
N ASN A 122 -5.60 -15.02 4.24
CA ASN A 122 -6.48 -13.99 3.70
C ASN A 122 -7.96 -14.44 3.69
N MET A 123 -8.26 -15.72 3.47
CA MET A 123 -9.63 -16.26 3.60
C MET A 123 -10.14 -16.10 5.04
N ASP A 124 -9.33 -16.46 6.03
CA ASP A 124 -9.69 -16.35 7.46
C ASP A 124 -9.87 -14.89 7.90
N ARG A 125 -8.98 -14.00 7.43
CA ARG A 125 -8.97 -12.60 7.86
C ARG A 125 -10.15 -11.79 7.32
N TYR A 126 -10.62 -12.12 6.13
CA TYR A 126 -11.57 -11.28 5.40
C TYR A 126 -12.87 -12.00 5.03
N ASN A 127 -13.04 -13.25 5.46
CA ASN A 127 -14.18 -14.08 5.11
C ASN A 127 -14.42 -14.13 3.58
N LEU A 128 -13.32 -14.19 2.83
CA LEU A 128 -13.31 -14.12 1.36
C LEU A 128 -13.29 -15.53 0.77
N ASN A 129 -14.20 -15.83 -0.16
CA ASN A 129 -14.15 -17.06 -0.94
C ASN A 129 -13.29 -16.88 -2.20
N ILE A 130 -11.97 -16.82 -2.03
CA ILE A 130 -11.00 -16.59 -3.12
C ILE A 130 -11.16 -17.64 -4.24
N ILE A 131 -11.42 -18.90 -3.88
CA ILE A 131 -11.58 -20.00 -4.84
C ILE A 131 -12.81 -19.77 -5.71
N GLN A 132 -13.96 -19.41 -5.11
CA GLN A 132 -15.18 -19.11 -5.84
C GLN A 132 -14.98 -17.92 -6.78
N VAL A 133 -14.38 -16.82 -6.29
CA VAL A 133 -14.14 -15.62 -7.13
C VAL A 133 -13.21 -15.94 -8.29
N ALA A 134 -12.13 -16.71 -8.06
CA ALA A 134 -11.21 -17.12 -9.11
C ALA A 134 -11.86 -17.93 -10.23
N SER A 135 -13.00 -18.59 -9.93
CA SER A 135 -13.77 -19.41 -10.89
C SER A 135 -14.91 -18.65 -11.59
N ASP A 136 -15.14 -17.38 -11.26
CA ASP A 136 -16.24 -16.58 -11.78
C ASP A 136 -15.71 -15.33 -12.53
N PRO A 137 -15.54 -15.43 -13.87
CA PRO A 137 -15.05 -14.32 -14.69
C PRO A 137 -15.92 -13.06 -14.62
N ILE A 138 -17.23 -13.21 -14.45
CA ILE A 138 -18.15 -12.07 -14.36
C ILE A 138 -17.92 -11.31 -13.05
N THR A 139 -17.78 -12.04 -11.94
CA THR A 139 -17.44 -11.43 -10.64
C THR A 139 -16.07 -10.74 -10.70
N ILE A 140 -15.06 -11.37 -11.33
CA ILE A 140 -13.74 -10.77 -11.51
C ILE A 140 -13.86 -9.46 -12.30
N GLU A 141 -14.55 -9.46 -13.45
CA GLU A 141 -14.74 -8.27 -14.28
C GLU A 141 -15.45 -7.15 -13.50
N ASN A 142 -16.55 -7.46 -12.83
CA ASN A 142 -17.33 -6.50 -12.04
C ASN A 142 -16.49 -5.86 -10.93
N ASN A 143 -15.71 -6.66 -10.20
CA ASN A 143 -14.83 -6.17 -9.15
C ASN A 143 -13.74 -5.24 -9.70
N TRP A 144 -13.15 -5.59 -10.86
CA TRP A 144 -12.18 -4.73 -11.52
C TRP A 144 -12.78 -3.42 -12.02
N VAL A 145 -13.98 -3.46 -12.59
CA VAL A 145 -14.72 -2.25 -12.99
C VAL A 145 -14.99 -1.38 -11.77
N ALA A 146 -15.44 -1.96 -10.65
CA ALA A 146 -15.74 -1.22 -9.43
C ALA A 146 -14.51 -0.49 -8.87
N VAL A 147 -13.38 -1.20 -8.68
CA VAL A 147 -12.17 -0.56 -8.13
C VAL A 147 -11.54 0.44 -9.10
N LYS A 148 -11.57 0.18 -10.42
CA LYS A 148 -11.11 1.17 -11.42
C LYS A 148 -11.93 2.43 -11.35
N ASN A 149 -13.26 2.33 -11.34
CA ASN A 149 -14.14 3.49 -11.24
C ASN A 149 -13.93 4.23 -9.92
N TYR A 150 -13.73 3.51 -8.82
CA TYR A 150 -13.48 4.13 -7.52
C TYR A 150 -12.19 4.95 -7.48
N VAL A 151 -11.10 4.36 -8.00
CA VAL A 151 -9.76 4.97 -8.00
C VAL A 151 -9.67 6.11 -8.99
N ASN A 152 -10.10 5.91 -10.24
CA ASN A 152 -9.94 6.91 -11.30
C ASN A 152 -10.83 8.14 -11.07
N ASP A 153 -12.01 7.96 -10.47
CA ASP A 153 -12.93 9.06 -10.15
C ASP A 153 -12.67 9.66 -8.76
N PHE A 154 -11.65 9.19 -8.02
CA PHE A 154 -11.33 9.64 -6.65
C PHE A 154 -12.53 9.53 -5.67
N LYS A 155 -13.41 8.53 -5.84
CA LYS A 155 -14.67 8.41 -5.08
C LYS A 155 -14.49 8.25 -3.57
N GLY A 156 -13.32 7.82 -3.12
CA GLY A 156 -12.99 7.68 -1.70
C GLY A 156 -12.62 8.97 -0.99
N PHE A 157 -12.35 10.05 -1.74
CA PHE A 157 -11.98 11.33 -1.19
C PHE A 157 -13.25 12.14 -0.87
N THR A 158 -13.94 11.73 0.19
CA THR A 158 -15.19 12.34 0.66
C THR A 158 -15.03 13.11 1.96
N THR A 159 -16.00 13.97 2.28
CA THR A 159 -16.04 14.73 3.55
C THR A 159 -16.17 13.85 4.81
N GLU A 160 -16.47 12.56 4.65
CA GLU A 160 -16.48 11.57 5.74
C GLU A 160 -15.05 11.28 6.26
N ARG A 161 -14.05 11.34 5.36
CA ARG A 161 -12.65 10.96 5.66
C ARG A 161 -11.68 12.14 5.58
N PHE A 162 -12.04 13.17 4.83
CA PHE A 162 -11.19 14.31 4.53
C PHE A 162 -11.87 15.62 4.93
N SER A 163 -11.10 16.57 5.45
CA SER A 163 -11.59 17.93 5.66
C SER A 163 -11.84 18.62 4.32
N GLN A 164 -12.69 19.66 4.31
CA GLN A 164 -12.92 20.45 3.10
C GLN A 164 -11.62 21.07 2.56
N GLU A 165 -10.70 21.45 3.45
CA GLU A 165 -9.38 21.95 3.07
C GLU A 165 -8.53 20.90 2.34
N GLN A 166 -8.54 19.64 2.78
CA GLN A 166 -7.85 18.55 2.08
C GLN A 166 -8.45 18.32 0.70
N LEU A 167 -9.78 18.29 0.60
CA LEU A 167 -10.49 18.12 -0.67
C LEU A 167 -10.21 19.28 -1.64
N ASN A 168 -10.12 20.51 -1.14
CA ASN A 168 -9.77 21.68 -1.94
C ASN A 168 -8.32 21.65 -2.45
N ARG A 169 -7.43 20.86 -1.84
CA ARG A 169 -6.04 20.66 -2.32
C ARG A 169 -5.89 19.42 -3.20
N LEU A 170 -6.87 18.52 -3.20
CA LEU A 170 -6.81 17.27 -3.94
C LEU A 170 -6.58 17.55 -5.43
N LYS A 171 -5.51 16.99 -6.01
CA LYS A 171 -5.12 17.17 -7.42
C LYS A 171 -4.84 18.62 -7.86
N HIS A 172 -4.66 19.56 -6.93
CA HIS A 172 -4.38 20.96 -7.27
C HIS A 172 -2.88 21.27 -7.47
N GLY A 173 -2.01 20.27 -7.37
CA GLY A 173 -0.57 20.40 -7.61
C GLY A 173 0.05 19.12 -8.17
N LYS A 174 1.36 19.01 -8.04
CA LYS A 174 2.17 17.88 -8.51
C LYS A 174 1.90 16.55 -7.78
N TYR A 175 1.41 16.62 -6.54
CA TYR A 175 1.15 15.51 -5.62
C TYR A 175 -0.30 15.57 -5.10
N LEU A 176 -0.75 14.55 -4.35
CA LEU A 176 -2.16 14.39 -3.97
C LEU A 176 -2.75 15.67 -3.38
N PHE A 177 -2.03 16.35 -2.49
CA PHE A 177 -2.55 17.52 -1.78
C PHE A 177 -1.68 18.78 -1.93
N GLY A 178 -1.07 18.97 -3.11
CA GLY A 178 -0.30 20.17 -3.46
C GLY A 178 1.00 19.85 -4.18
N ASP A 179 2.00 20.73 -4.06
CA ASP A 179 3.27 20.59 -4.80
C ASP A 179 4.38 19.87 -4.03
N ASN A 180 4.15 19.56 -2.76
CA ASN A 180 5.11 18.84 -1.92
C ASN A 180 4.72 17.36 -1.83
N LEU A 181 5.71 16.49 -2.03
CA LEU A 181 5.58 15.06 -1.81
C LEU A 181 5.49 14.76 -0.30
N GLY A 182 4.46 14.03 0.11
CA GLY A 182 4.29 13.63 1.51
C GLY A 182 4.06 12.14 1.69
N PHE A 183 3.98 11.68 2.95
CA PHE A 183 3.71 10.27 3.21
C PHE A 183 2.33 9.82 2.69
N ALA A 184 1.36 10.73 2.61
CA ALA A 184 0.05 10.50 2.00
C ALA A 184 0.16 9.95 0.57
N ASP A 185 1.06 10.51 -0.25
CA ASP A 185 1.31 10.03 -1.61
C ASP A 185 1.81 8.59 -1.61
N PHE A 186 2.77 8.26 -0.76
CA PHE A 186 3.31 6.90 -0.69
C PHE A 186 2.34 5.88 -0.11
N ILE A 187 1.41 6.28 0.77
CA ILE A 187 0.32 5.43 1.21
C ILE A 187 -0.56 5.05 0.02
N TYR A 188 -1.07 6.05 -0.71
CA TYR A 188 -1.94 5.82 -1.86
C TYR A 188 -1.21 5.06 -2.98
N PHE A 189 0.03 5.44 -3.27
CA PHE A 189 0.86 4.81 -4.30
C PHE A 189 1.18 3.36 -3.96
N GLY A 190 1.47 3.07 -2.69
CA GLY A 190 1.73 1.70 -2.23
C GLY A 190 0.52 0.78 -2.46
N PHE A 191 -0.68 1.28 -2.18
CA PHE A 191 -1.92 0.54 -2.40
C PHE A 191 -2.23 0.35 -3.89
N LEU A 192 -2.14 1.42 -4.68
CA LEU A 192 -2.36 1.34 -6.13
C LEU A 192 -1.33 0.45 -6.83
N SER A 193 -0.06 0.50 -6.41
CA SER A 193 0.99 -0.38 -6.93
C SER A 193 0.66 -1.85 -6.71
N TRP A 194 0.07 -2.19 -5.56
CA TRP A 194 -0.36 -3.56 -5.27
C TRP A 194 -1.50 -3.99 -6.19
N ILE A 195 -2.54 -3.16 -6.32
CA ILE A 195 -3.68 -3.46 -7.19
C ILE A 195 -3.24 -3.59 -8.65
N ILE A 196 -2.44 -2.66 -9.16
CA ILE A 196 -1.98 -2.65 -10.56
C ILE A 196 -1.13 -3.88 -10.86
N LYS A 197 -0.26 -4.30 -9.93
CA LYS A 197 0.53 -5.53 -10.08
C LYS A 197 -0.35 -6.77 -10.16
N ALA A 198 -1.40 -6.84 -9.34
CA ALA A 198 -2.36 -7.94 -9.37
C ALA A 198 -3.20 -7.92 -10.65
N TYR A 199 -3.72 -6.75 -11.05
CA TYR A 199 -4.44 -6.56 -12.30
C TYR A 199 -3.61 -6.99 -13.52
N ALA A 200 -2.30 -6.74 -13.50
CA ALA A 200 -1.38 -7.16 -14.56
C ALA A 200 -1.22 -8.69 -14.68
N GLN A 201 -1.64 -9.48 -13.68
CA GLN A 201 -1.68 -10.94 -13.77
C GLN A 201 -2.98 -11.46 -14.40
N ASP A 202 -4.04 -10.65 -14.41
CA ASP A 202 -5.32 -11.04 -14.99
C ASP A 202 -5.27 -11.00 -16.52
N LYS A 203 -5.16 -12.17 -17.14
CA LYS A 203 -5.08 -12.34 -18.60
C LYS A 203 -6.36 -11.96 -19.34
N SER A 204 -7.49 -11.78 -18.63
CA SER A 204 -8.76 -11.38 -19.23
C SER A 204 -8.92 -9.86 -19.41
N ARG A 205 -8.03 -9.05 -18.82
CA ARG A 205 -8.11 -7.60 -18.89
C ARG A 205 -8.06 -7.07 -20.33
N THR A 206 -8.85 -6.04 -20.60
CA THR A 206 -8.99 -5.44 -21.94
C THR A 206 -8.53 -3.99 -22.02
N CYS A 207 -8.20 -3.35 -20.90
CA CYS A 207 -7.82 -1.95 -20.83
C CYS A 207 -6.72 -1.70 -19.79
N GLU A 208 -6.16 -0.48 -19.79
CA GLU A 208 -5.30 -0.03 -18.69
C GLU A 208 -6.09 0.13 -17.38
N PHE A 209 -5.41 0.02 -16.25
CA PHE A 209 -6.04 0.20 -14.93
C PHE A 209 -6.29 1.69 -14.61
N LEU A 210 -5.31 2.55 -14.91
CA LEU A 210 -5.38 3.99 -14.68
C LEU A 210 -5.84 4.70 -15.96
N ALA A 211 -7.03 5.29 -15.92
CA ALA A 211 -7.65 6.04 -17.00
C ALA A 211 -7.65 7.57 -16.76
N ASP A 212 -7.61 8.02 -15.49
CA ASP A 212 -7.50 9.46 -15.18
C ASP A 212 -6.10 9.97 -15.53
N PRO A 213 -5.96 10.98 -16.42
CA PRO A 213 -4.64 11.44 -16.88
C PRO A 213 -3.75 11.98 -15.77
N TRP A 214 -4.34 12.71 -14.81
CA TRP A 214 -3.58 13.24 -13.67
C TRP A 214 -3.06 12.11 -12.79
N LEU A 215 -3.91 11.12 -12.48
CA LEU A 215 -3.52 9.97 -11.68
C LEU A 215 -2.44 9.12 -12.38
N LYS A 216 -2.53 8.98 -13.70
CA LYS A 216 -1.50 8.30 -14.50
C LYS A 216 -0.15 9.02 -14.42
N ASP A 217 -0.12 10.34 -14.62
CA ASP A 217 1.10 11.14 -14.49
C ASP A 217 1.67 11.10 -13.07
N TRP A 218 0.82 11.29 -12.05
CA TRP A 218 1.19 11.19 -10.65
C TRP A 218 1.77 9.80 -10.31
N TYR A 219 1.15 8.72 -10.81
CA TYR A 219 1.61 7.36 -10.54
C TYR A 219 3.00 7.13 -11.16
N VAL A 220 3.18 7.50 -12.44
CA VAL A 220 4.48 7.41 -13.14
C VAL A 220 5.55 8.18 -12.37
N ARG A 221 5.23 9.40 -11.93
CA ARG A 221 6.14 10.25 -11.15
C ARG A 221 6.63 9.58 -9.86
N LEU A 222 5.78 8.78 -9.21
CA LEU A 222 6.16 8.09 -7.97
C LEU A 222 6.90 6.77 -8.20
N THR A 223 6.83 6.17 -9.39
CA THR A 223 7.53 4.92 -9.69
C THR A 223 9.05 5.00 -9.51
N ILE A 224 9.65 6.20 -9.64
CA ILE A 224 11.08 6.40 -9.43
C ILE A 224 11.53 6.06 -8.00
N TYR A 225 10.61 6.11 -7.03
CA TYR A 225 10.89 5.76 -5.63
C TYR A 225 10.60 4.29 -5.33
N SER A 226 10.13 3.51 -6.30
CA SER A 226 9.75 2.10 -6.09
C SER A 226 10.89 1.11 -6.29
N VAL A 227 12.05 1.58 -6.79
CA VAL A 227 13.24 0.77 -7.10
C VAL A 227 13.97 0.26 -5.85
#